data_AF-A0A940HRC2-F1
#
_entry.id   AF-A0A940HRC2-F1
#
_cell.length_a   1.000
_cell.length_b   1.000
_cell.length_c   1.000
_cell.angle_alpha   90.00
_cell.angle_beta   90.00
_cell.angle_gamma   90.00
#
_symmetry.space_group_name_H-M   'P 1'
#
loop_
_entity.id
_entity.type
_entity.pdbx_description
1 polymer ?
#
loop_
_entity_poly.entity_id
_entity_poly.type
_entity_poly.pdbx_seq_one_letter_code
_entity_poly.pdbx_strand_id
1 'polypeptide(L)'
;MLKYYRTPAAFAEAELIEKRSRFIAAVMPVRSEAEALEFLRTRRELYPDARHHVYAYLVETEDGVFSRYSDDGEPQGTGGMPVFDVLRKRELTNAAVVVTRYFGGTLLGAAGLVRAYSGSASAAADNAGEAEMYYCRRLDVTVNYGDSGKVRSRLESLAAGDNDRSLRFELEPPEYTHEVRFRIWTPAGDIERLKANIIDLTASRAVFAEGEFAYRAL
;
A
#
# COMPACT_ATOMS: atom_id res chain seq x y z
N MET A 1 12.63 3.57 8.93
CA MET A 1 12.16 2.93 7.70
C MET A 1 11.63 1.55 8.02
N LEU A 2 10.39 1.26 7.60
CA LEU A 2 9.77 -0.04 7.75
C LEU A 2 10.44 -1.05 6.81
N LYS A 3 10.69 -2.26 7.31
CA LYS A 3 11.07 -3.37 6.42
C LYS A 3 9.92 -3.76 5.51
N TYR A 4 8.70 -3.61 6.02
CA TYR A 4 7.45 -4.00 5.40
C TYR A 4 6.29 -3.19 6.01
N TYR A 5 5.28 -2.87 5.21
CA TYR A 5 3.99 -2.36 5.69
C TYR A 5 2.84 -2.76 4.78
N ARG A 6 1.63 -2.67 5.30
CA ARG A 6 0.40 -2.86 4.52
C ARG A 6 -0.25 -1.53 4.20
N THR A 7 -0.83 -1.39 3.02
CA THR A 7 -1.50 -0.16 2.56
C THR A 7 -2.67 -0.51 1.64
N PRO A 8 -3.65 0.38 1.39
CA PRO A 8 -4.65 0.18 0.35
C PRO A 8 -3.97 -0.02 -1.02
N ALA A 9 -4.36 -1.04 -1.79
CA ALA A 9 -3.67 -1.36 -3.04
C ALA A 9 -3.86 -0.28 -4.12
N ALA A 10 -4.99 0.43 -4.06
CA ALA A 10 -5.29 1.56 -4.92
C ALA A 10 -6.26 2.52 -4.22
N PHE A 11 -6.58 3.62 -4.90
CA PHE A 11 -7.75 4.42 -4.55
C PHE A 11 -9.03 3.59 -4.72
N ALA A 12 -9.94 3.69 -3.76
CA ALA A 12 -11.29 3.16 -3.89
C ALA A 12 -12.31 3.97 -3.09
N GLU A 13 -13.58 3.74 -3.43
CA GLU A 13 -14.72 4.35 -2.77
C GLU A 13 -15.75 3.30 -2.36
N ALA A 14 -16.54 3.64 -1.35
CA ALA A 14 -17.74 2.92 -1.00
C ALA A 14 -18.83 3.89 -0.52
N GLU A 15 -20.08 3.53 -0.78
CA GLU A 15 -21.24 4.28 -0.32
C GLU A 15 -22.09 3.45 0.64
N LEU A 16 -22.51 4.08 1.73
CA LEU A 16 -23.44 3.52 2.70
C LEU A 16 -24.57 4.50 2.98
N ILE A 17 -25.81 4.00 2.98
CA ILE A 17 -27.00 4.78 3.33
C ILE A 17 -27.58 4.23 4.64
N GLU A 18 -27.67 5.09 5.66
CA GLU A 18 -28.24 4.76 6.97
C GLU A 18 -29.24 5.84 7.37
N LYS A 19 -30.51 5.46 7.60
CA LYS A 19 -31.61 6.40 7.91
C LYS A 19 -31.65 7.62 6.97
N ARG A 20 -31.50 7.36 5.66
CA ARG A 20 -31.42 8.36 4.58
C ARG A 20 -30.18 9.26 4.62
N SER A 21 -29.31 9.15 5.62
CA SER A 21 -28.01 9.81 5.59
C SER A 21 -27.09 9.02 4.69
N ARG A 22 -26.36 9.71 3.81
CA ARG A 22 -25.45 9.12 2.83
C ARG A 22 -24.01 9.34 3.28
N PHE A 23 -23.22 8.28 3.30
CA PHE A 23 -21.81 8.27 3.68
C PHE A 23 -21.01 7.77 2.48
N ILE A 24 -20.17 8.64 1.93
CA ILE A 24 -19.31 8.33 0.78
C ILE A 24 -17.89 8.27 1.33
N ALA A 25 -17.40 7.07 1.58
CA ALA A 25 -16.05 6.84 2.03
C ALA A 25 -15.12 6.69 0.83
N ALA A 26 -13.95 7.32 0.90
CA ALA A 26 -12.88 7.16 -0.06
C ALA A 26 -11.58 6.88 0.70
N VAL A 27 -10.78 5.97 0.16
CA VAL A 27 -9.49 5.57 0.73
C VAL A 27 -8.44 5.55 -0.37
N MET A 28 -7.20 5.88 -0.05
CA MET A 28 -6.07 5.70 -0.96
C MET A 28 -4.75 5.54 -0.20
N PRO A 29 -3.75 4.89 -0.83
CA PRO A 29 -2.38 4.97 -0.35
C PRO A 29 -1.86 6.41 -0.46
N VAL A 30 -1.06 6.85 0.51
CA VAL A 30 -0.43 8.18 0.57
C VAL A 30 0.97 8.07 1.16
N ARG A 31 1.90 8.92 0.72
CA ARG A 31 3.32 8.87 1.11
C ARG A 31 3.74 9.97 2.07
N SER A 32 2.85 10.92 2.34
CA SER A 32 3.14 12.07 3.20
C SER A 32 1.85 12.63 3.83
N GLU A 33 1.99 13.39 4.91
CA GLU A 33 0.87 14.16 5.47
C GLU A 33 0.30 15.16 4.45
N ALA A 34 1.18 15.77 3.65
CA ALA A 34 0.77 16.71 2.60
C ALA A 34 -0.16 16.04 1.57
N GLU A 35 0.15 14.82 1.14
CA GLU A 35 -0.69 14.04 0.23
C GLU A 35 -2.02 13.64 0.87
N ALA A 36 -2.02 13.27 2.17
CA ALA A 36 -3.25 12.98 2.90
C ALA A 36 -4.18 14.20 3.04
N LEU A 37 -3.60 15.38 3.31
CA LEU A 37 -4.34 16.63 3.41
C LEU A 37 -4.82 17.13 2.06
N GLU A 38 -4.02 16.93 1.01
CA GLU A 38 -4.42 17.21 -0.36
C GLU A 38 -5.58 16.31 -0.77
N PHE A 39 -5.53 15.01 -0.44
CA PHE A 39 -6.66 14.11 -0.66
C PHE A 39 -7.93 14.63 0.01
N LEU A 40 -7.90 15.01 1.29
CA LEU A 40 -9.03 15.66 1.95
C LEU A 40 -9.54 16.89 1.20
N ARG A 41 -8.64 17.76 0.72
CA ARG A 41 -9.01 18.95 -0.07
C ARG A 41 -9.77 18.55 -1.33
N THR A 42 -9.27 17.58 -2.09
CA THR A 42 -9.95 17.11 -3.32
C THR A 42 -11.36 16.57 -3.03
N ARG A 43 -11.57 15.89 -1.89
CA ARG A 43 -12.90 15.40 -1.49
C ARG A 43 -13.85 16.52 -1.13
N ARG A 44 -13.36 17.57 -0.45
CA ARG A 44 -14.13 18.78 -0.16
C ARG A 44 -14.54 19.53 -1.41
N GLU A 45 -13.67 19.59 -2.41
CA GLU A 45 -13.94 20.21 -3.71
C GLU A 45 -14.94 19.39 -4.54
N LEU A 46 -14.87 18.06 -4.46
CA LEU A 46 -15.80 17.17 -5.17
C LEU A 46 -17.22 17.19 -4.56
N TYR A 47 -17.33 17.38 -3.24
CA TYR A 47 -18.61 17.46 -2.52
C TYR A 47 -18.72 18.73 -1.66
N PRO A 48 -18.83 19.91 -2.29
CA PRO A 48 -18.82 21.19 -1.58
C PRO A 48 -20.06 21.40 -0.71
N ASP A 49 -21.18 20.77 -1.05
CA ASP A 49 -22.45 20.88 -0.32
C ASP A 49 -22.55 19.94 0.90
N ALA A 50 -21.58 19.04 1.08
CA ALA A 50 -21.54 18.16 2.24
C ALA A 50 -21.04 18.92 3.48
N ARG A 51 -21.74 18.75 4.60
CA ARG A 51 -21.42 19.46 5.85
C ARG A 51 -20.22 18.89 6.59
N HIS A 52 -19.93 17.61 6.40
CA HIS A 52 -18.89 16.89 7.13
C HIS A 52 -18.05 16.05 6.17
N HIS A 53 -16.74 16.20 6.28
CA HIS A 53 -15.68 15.42 5.64
C HIS A 53 -14.77 14.89 6.74
N VAL A 54 -15.30 13.89 7.46
CA VAL A 54 -14.56 13.17 8.51
C VAL A 54 -13.36 12.50 7.85
N TYR A 55 -12.18 12.60 8.45
CA TYR A 55 -10.99 11.99 7.86
C TYR A 55 -10.07 11.41 8.92
N ALA A 56 -9.24 10.46 8.47
CA ALA A 56 -8.10 9.97 9.22
C ALA A 56 -6.97 9.58 8.27
N TYR A 57 -5.74 9.67 8.74
CA TYR A 57 -4.58 9.13 8.05
C TYR A 57 -3.56 8.58 9.04
N LEU A 58 -2.75 7.64 8.55
CA LEU A 58 -1.56 7.13 9.21
C LEU A 58 -0.46 7.07 8.15
N VAL A 59 0.63 7.79 8.38
CA VAL A 59 1.77 7.90 7.46
C VAL A 59 3.04 7.63 8.25
N GLU A 60 3.87 6.74 7.76
CA GLU A 60 5.20 6.50 8.29
C GLU A 60 6.25 6.88 7.24
N THR A 61 7.15 7.78 7.63
CA THR A 61 8.28 8.24 6.82
C THR A 61 9.59 7.88 7.52
N GLU A 62 10.71 8.35 6.98
CA GLU A 62 12.00 8.27 7.65
C GLU A 62 12.05 9.07 8.96
N ASP A 63 11.26 10.15 9.03
CA ASP A 63 11.23 11.10 10.15
C ASP A 63 10.33 10.64 11.32
N GLY A 64 9.47 9.64 11.09
CA GLY A 64 8.62 9.06 12.12
C GLY A 64 7.23 8.63 11.64
N VAL A 65 6.36 8.35 12.60
CA VAL A 65 4.95 7.99 12.38
C VAL A 65 4.07 9.19 12.68
N PHE A 66 3.34 9.63 11.67
CA PHE A 66 2.40 10.74 11.72
C PHE A 66 0.99 10.21 11.56
N SER A 67 0.09 10.58 12.46
CA SER A 67 -1.31 10.19 12.35
C SER A 67 -2.21 11.30 12.82
N ARG A 68 -3.38 11.38 12.19
CA ARG A 68 -4.41 12.35 12.55
C ARG A 68 -5.78 11.80 12.22
N TYR A 69 -6.76 12.23 12.99
CA TYR A 69 -8.17 12.04 12.68
C TYR A 69 -8.97 13.28 13.07
N SER A 70 -10.13 13.47 12.46
CA SER A 70 -11.02 14.61 12.72
C SER A 70 -12.47 14.19 12.55
N ASP A 71 -13.31 14.59 13.51
CA ASP A 71 -14.77 14.47 13.42
C ASP A 71 -15.41 15.51 12.49
N ASP A 72 -14.66 16.53 12.05
CA ASP A 72 -15.11 17.59 11.11
C ASP A 72 -16.51 18.18 11.43
N GLY A 73 -16.76 18.47 12.71
CA GLY A 73 -18.03 19.03 13.18
C GLY A 73 -19.12 18.00 13.53
N GLU A 74 -18.87 16.71 13.33
CA GLU A 74 -19.67 15.66 13.98
C GLU A 74 -19.48 15.70 15.51
N PRO A 75 -20.41 15.10 16.28
CA PRO A 75 -20.21 14.91 17.71
C PRO A 75 -18.88 14.23 18.00
N GLN A 76 -18.17 14.71 19.02
CA GLN A 76 -16.82 14.27 19.34
C GLN A 76 -16.72 12.75 19.48
N GLY A 77 -15.75 12.16 18.79
CA GLY A 77 -15.44 10.74 18.81
C GLY A 77 -16.41 9.85 18.01
N THR A 78 -17.34 10.43 17.26
CA THR A 78 -18.35 9.64 16.53
C THR A 78 -18.02 9.40 15.06
N GLY A 79 -17.03 10.09 14.49
CA GLY A 79 -16.60 9.92 13.11
C GLY A 79 -15.09 9.64 12.99
N GLY A 80 -14.25 10.59 13.40
CA GLY A 80 -12.80 10.55 13.15
C GLY A 80 -12.13 9.34 13.77
N MET A 81 -12.36 9.08 15.06
CA MET A 81 -11.79 7.91 15.74
C MET A 81 -12.31 6.58 15.13
N PRO A 82 -13.62 6.39 14.88
CA PRO A 82 -14.11 5.20 14.16
C PRO A 82 -13.46 4.95 12.79
N VAL A 83 -13.20 6.00 12.01
CA VAL A 83 -12.50 5.88 10.71
C VAL A 83 -11.03 5.51 10.92
N PHE A 84 -10.35 6.14 11.89
CA PHE A 84 -8.97 5.83 12.22
C PHE A 84 -8.78 4.39 12.74
N ASP A 85 -9.73 3.89 13.53
CA ASP A 85 -9.72 2.52 14.04
C ASP A 85 -9.80 1.49 12.91
N VAL A 86 -10.40 1.81 11.76
CA VAL A 86 -10.39 0.93 10.58
C VAL A 86 -8.96 0.77 10.05
N LEU A 87 -8.23 1.87 9.90
CA LEU A 87 -6.81 1.81 9.48
C LEU A 87 -5.99 0.97 10.46
N ARG A 88 -6.15 1.20 11.76
CA ARG A 88 -5.39 0.48 12.79
C ARG A 88 -5.70 -1.01 12.85
N LYS A 89 -6.98 -1.39 12.81
CA LYS A 89 -7.39 -2.80 12.90
C LYS A 89 -6.99 -3.62 11.68
N ARG A 90 -6.87 -2.96 10.53
CA ARG A 90 -6.38 -3.56 9.28
C ARG A 90 -4.87 -3.41 9.09
N GLU A 91 -4.17 -2.79 10.05
CA GLU A 91 -2.73 -2.51 9.99
C GLU A 91 -2.33 -1.71 8.73
N LEU A 92 -3.23 -0.85 8.25
CA LEU A 92 -2.99 0.00 7.09
C LEU A 92 -2.16 1.21 7.49
N THR A 93 -0.97 1.28 6.92
CA THR A 93 0.00 2.36 7.02
C THR A 93 0.15 3.05 5.66
N ASN A 94 0.59 4.30 5.68
CA ASN A 94 0.70 5.13 4.47
C ASN A 94 -0.64 5.20 3.74
N ALA A 95 -1.69 5.51 4.50
CA ALA A 95 -3.08 5.45 4.06
C ALA A 95 -3.87 6.65 4.59
N ALA A 96 -4.79 7.15 3.77
CA ALA A 96 -5.74 8.19 4.14
C ALA A 96 -7.17 7.76 3.79
N VAL A 97 -8.12 8.07 4.68
CA VAL A 97 -9.55 7.84 4.49
C VAL A 97 -10.29 9.14 4.72
N VAL A 98 -11.24 9.46 3.85
CA VAL A 98 -12.17 10.57 3.99
C VAL A 98 -13.58 10.03 3.81
N VAL A 99 -14.48 10.34 4.75
CA VAL A 99 -15.89 10.01 4.70
C VAL A 99 -16.70 11.30 4.61
N THR A 100 -17.21 11.55 3.42
CA THR A 100 -18.13 12.65 3.14
C THR A 100 -19.55 12.26 3.54
N ARG A 101 -20.22 13.09 4.34
CA ARG A 101 -21.58 12.81 4.82
C ARG A 101 -22.60 13.85 4.36
N TYR A 102 -23.72 13.36 3.85
CA TYR A 102 -24.96 14.11 3.67
C TYR A 102 -26.00 13.68 4.70
N PHE A 103 -26.57 14.64 5.43
CA PHE A 103 -27.58 14.37 6.45
C PHE A 103 -28.94 14.03 5.83
N GLY A 104 -29.55 12.93 6.27
CA GLY A 104 -30.82 12.41 5.73
C GLY A 104 -32.10 12.92 6.38
N GLY A 105 -32.04 13.95 7.23
CA GLY A 105 -33.21 14.47 7.95
C GLY A 105 -33.63 13.65 9.18
N THR A 106 -32.90 12.58 9.53
CA THR A 106 -33.16 11.76 10.71
C THR A 106 -31.86 11.50 11.46
N LEU A 107 -31.86 11.78 12.77
CA LEU A 107 -30.68 11.59 13.62
C LEU A 107 -30.37 10.09 13.79
N LEU A 108 -29.09 9.75 13.69
CA LEU A 108 -28.59 8.39 13.90
C LEU A 108 -28.29 8.10 15.39
N GLY A 109 -28.03 9.14 16.18
CA GLY A 109 -27.44 9.03 17.51
C GLY A 109 -25.95 8.65 17.46
N ALA A 110 -25.21 8.82 18.56
CA ALA A 110 -23.77 8.62 18.60
C ALA A 110 -23.34 7.20 18.14
N ALA A 111 -24.00 6.16 18.66
CA ALA A 111 -23.69 4.78 18.28
C ALA A 111 -24.02 4.48 16.81
N GLY A 112 -25.03 5.13 16.24
CA GLY A 112 -25.37 5.00 14.82
C GLY A 112 -24.33 5.65 13.92
N LEU A 113 -23.81 6.83 14.31
CA LEU A 113 -22.72 7.51 13.59
C LEU A 113 -21.45 6.67 13.60
N VAL A 114 -21.05 6.18 14.78
CA VAL A 114 -19.86 5.32 14.93
C VAL A 114 -19.93 4.13 13.97
N ARG A 115 -21.07 3.43 13.92
CA ARG A 115 -21.27 2.29 13.00
C ARG A 115 -21.28 2.70 11.53
N ALA A 116 -21.92 3.80 11.18
CA ALA A 116 -21.98 4.25 9.79
C ALA A 116 -20.59 4.66 9.26
N TYR A 117 -19.83 5.45 10.03
CA TYR A 117 -18.48 5.90 9.65
C TYR A 117 -17.48 4.75 9.54
N SER A 118 -17.42 3.88 10.56
CA SER A 118 -16.54 2.70 10.51
C SER A 118 -16.96 1.72 9.41
N GLY A 119 -18.27 1.49 9.23
CA GLY A 119 -18.81 0.62 8.19
C GLY A 119 -18.46 1.11 6.78
N SER A 120 -18.67 2.39 6.48
CA SER A 120 -18.33 2.95 5.17
C SER A 120 -16.83 2.95 4.91
N ALA A 121 -16.02 3.33 5.90
CA ALA A 121 -14.56 3.30 5.78
C ALA A 121 -14.02 1.88 5.55
N SER A 122 -14.55 0.89 6.27
CA SER A 122 -14.22 -0.52 6.08
C SER A 122 -14.57 -0.98 4.67
N ALA A 123 -15.75 -0.64 4.17
CA ALA A 123 -16.17 -1.02 2.82
C ALA A 123 -15.28 -0.39 1.73
N ALA A 124 -14.83 0.86 1.92
CA ALA A 124 -13.88 1.48 1.00
C ALA A 124 -12.53 0.77 1.02
N ALA A 125 -12.04 0.40 2.20
CA ALA A 125 -10.80 -0.40 2.34
C ALA A 125 -10.93 -1.79 1.70
N ASP A 126 -12.09 -2.45 1.84
CA ASP A 126 -12.36 -3.72 1.16
C ASP A 126 -12.33 -3.56 -0.36
N ASN A 127 -12.93 -2.50 -0.90
CA ASN A 127 -12.93 -2.21 -2.33
C ASN A 127 -11.54 -1.87 -2.87
N ALA A 128 -10.69 -1.23 -2.05
CA ALA A 128 -9.31 -0.93 -2.43
C ALA A 128 -8.43 -2.18 -2.52
N GLY A 129 -8.79 -3.24 -1.79
CA GLY A 129 -7.86 -4.31 -1.48
C GLY A 129 -6.66 -3.83 -0.67
N GLU A 130 -5.77 -4.75 -0.34
CA GLU A 130 -4.59 -4.48 0.47
C GLU A 130 -3.33 -4.90 -0.29
N ALA A 131 -2.29 -4.06 -0.22
CA ALA A 131 -0.98 -4.32 -0.80
C ALA A 131 0.07 -4.41 0.31
N GLU A 132 0.96 -5.38 0.14
CA GLU A 132 2.12 -5.63 0.97
C GLU A 132 3.34 -4.93 0.39
N MET A 133 3.79 -3.85 1.03
CA MET A 133 4.90 -3.02 0.57
C MET A 133 6.18 -3.41 1.28
N TYR A 134 7.18 -3.85 0.54
CA TYR A 134 8.48 -4.24 1.07
C TYR A 134 9.56 -3.23 0.71
N TYR A 135 10.43 -2.89 1.67
CA TYR A 135 11.59 -2.06 1.39
C TYR A 135 12.65 -2.88 0.65
N CYS A 136 12.64 -2.71 -0.67
CA CYS A 136 13.44 -3.49 -1.60
C CYS A 136 14.68 -2.73 -2.03
N ARG A 137 15.71 -3.48 -2.38
CA ARG A 137 16.85 -2.97 -3.15
C ARG A 137 16.81 -3.55 -4.54
N ARG A 138 17.20 -2.74 -5.52
CA ARG A 138 17.40 -3.21 -6.89
C ARG A 138 18.70 -4.01 -6.99
N LEU A 139 18.62 -5.17 -7.63
CA LEU A 139 19.76 -6.00 -8.02
C LEU A 139 19.73 -6.22 -9.53
N ASP A 140 20.75 -5.72 -10.22
CA ASP A 140 20.99 -6.04 -11.62
C ASP A 140 21.92 -7.26 -11.70
N VAL A 141 21.51 -8.25 -12.48
CA VAL A 141 22.26 -9.48 -12.75
C VAL A 141 22.56 -9.53 -14.23
N THR A 142 23.83 -9.42 -14.61
CA THR A 142 24.27 -9.49 -16.00
C THR A 142 24.96 -10.82 -16.26
N VAL A 143 24.52 -11.52 -17.32
CA VAL A 143 25.04 -12.83 -17.73
C VAL A 143 25.15 -12.93 -19.24
N ASN A 144 26.02 -13.82 -19.71
CA ASN A 144 26.05 -14.18 -21.13
C ASN A 144 24.78 -14.93 -21.55
N TYR A 145 24.56 -15.02 -22.86
CA TYR A 145 23.40 -15.74 -23.43
C TYR A 145 23.35 -17.22 -23.06
N GLY A 146 24.49 -17.91 -22.91
CA GLY A 146 24.55 -19.32 -22.55
C GLY A 146 24.02 -19.63 -21.15
N ASP A 147 24.13 -18.67 -20.22
CA ASP A 147 23.64 -18.79 -18.85
C ASP A 147 22.23 -18.16 -18.68
N SER A 148 21.82 -17.26 -19.58
CA SER A 148 20.55 -16.51 -19.48
C SER A 148 19.31 -17.37 -19.26
N GLY A 149 19.16 -18.47 -20.01
CA GLY A 149 18.00 -19.38 -19.88
C GLY A 149 17.93 -20.09 -18.53
N LYS A 150 19.09 -20.50 -17.99
CA LYS A 150 19.19 -21.14 -16.67
C LYS A 150 18.85 -20.16 -15.55
N VAL A 151 19.37 -18.93 -15.65
CA VAL A 151 19.08 -17.87 -14.68
C VAL A 151 17.60 -17.51 -14.70
N ARG A 152 17.01 -17.30 -15.87
CA ARG A 152 15.56 -17.06 -16.00
C ARG A 152 14.74 -18.17 -15.36
N SER A 153 15.00 -19.42 -15.72
CA SER A 153 14.28 -20.58 -15.18
C SER A 153 14.45 -20.68 -13.65
N ARG A 154 15.63 -20.35 -13.11
CA ARG A 154 15.84 -20.32 -11.66
C ARG A 154 15.05 -19.22 -11.00
N LEU A 155 15.03 -18.01 -11.56
CA LEU A 155 14.24 -16.91 -11.03
C LEU A 155 12.75 -17.27 -11.03
N GLU A 156 12.23 -17.80 -12.14
CA GLU A 156 10.85 -18.28 -12.21
C GLU A 156 10.57 -19.36 -11.14
N SER A 157 11.52 -20.28 -10.89
CA SER A 157 11.41 -21.28 -9.82
C SER A 157 11.51 -20.71 -8.40
N LEU A 158 12.25 -19.63 -8.17
CA LEU A 158 12.37 -19.00 -6.86
C LEU A 158 11.14 -18.14 -6.53
N ALA A 159 10.49 -17.59 -7.57
CA ALA A 159 9.22 -16.88 -7.44
C ALA A 159 8.03 -17.85 -7.29
N ALA A 160 8.10 -19.04 -7.90
CA ALA A 160 7.05 -20.05 -7.82
C ALA A 160 7.12 -20.88 -6.52
N GLY A 161 6.54 -20.37 -5.42
CA GLY A 161 5.85 -21.24 -4.44
C GLY A 161 6.23 -21.20 -2.95
N ASP A 162 5.33 -21.77 -2.14
CA ASP A 162 5.32 -21.93 -0.67
C ASP A 162 6.32 -22.97 -0.13
N ASN A 163 7.61 -22.85 -0.47
CA ASN A 163 8.66 -23.64 0.16
C ASN A 163 9.69 -22.76 0.86
N ASP A 164 10.46 -23.32 1.79
CA ASP A 164 11.48 -22.61 2.58
C ASP A 164 12.62 -22.00 1.72
N ARG A 165 12.62 -22.26 0.40
CA ARG A 165 13.61 -21.76 -0.55
C ARG A 165 13.09 -20.66 -1.46
N SER A 166 11.81 -20.31 -1.38
CA SER A 166 11.28 -19.21 -2.18
C SER A 166 11.80 -17.86 -1.70
N LEU A 167 11.84 -16.93 -2.65
CA LEU A 167 12.25 -15.55 -2.42
C LEU A 167 11.14 -14.65 -2.94
N ARG A 168 10.83 -13.59 -2.19
CA ARG A 168 9.92 -12.55 -2.64
C ARG A 168 10.71 -11.55 -3.47
N PHE A 169 10.35 -11.39 -4.73
CA PHE A 169 10.93 -10.36 -5.57
C PHE A 169 10.04 -10.06 -6.77
N GLU A 170 10.20 -8.87 -7.32
CA GLU A 170 9.64 -8.45 -8.60
C GLU A 170 10.76 -8.54 -9.65
N LEU A 171 10.48 -9.19 -10.78
CA LEU A 171 11.40 -9.28 -11.92
C LEU A 171 10.90 -8.35 -13.03
N GLU A 172 11.69 -7.33 -13.36
CA GLU A 172 11.43 -6.48 -14.53
C GLU A 172 11.73 -7.25 -15.84
N PRO A 173 11.15 -6.82 -16.99
CA PRO A 173 11.50 -7.39 -18.29
C PRO A 173 13.02 -7.36 -18.53
N PRO A 174 13.64 -8.49 -18.90
CA PRO A 174 15.08 -8.54 -19.11
C PRO A 174 15.52 -7.71 -20.32
N GLU A 175 16.68 -7.08 -20.20
CA GLU A 175 17.32 -6.30 -21.27
C GLU A 175 18.28 -7.22 -22.04
N TYR A 176 18.14 -7.28 -23.37
CA TYR A 176 18.97 -8.10 -24.26
C TYR A 176 19.89 -7.21 -25.08
N THR A 177 21.21 -7.34 -24.87
CA THR A 177 22.25 -6.59 -25.60
C THR A 177 23.36 -7.55 -26.05
N HIS A 178 24.64 -7.21 -25.86
CA HIS A 178 25.75 -8.16 -25.97
C HIS A 178 25.73 -9.20 -24.83
N GLU A 179 25.11 -8.83 -23.72
CA GLU A 179 24.78 -9.69 -22.57
C GLU A 179 23.30 -9.54 -22.21
N VAL A 180 22.79 -10.45 -21.38
CA VAL A 180 21.43 -10.40 -20.85
C VAL A 180 21.45 -9.85 -19.43
N ARG A 181 20.66 -8.81 -19.17
CA ARG A 181 20.52 -8.22 -17.85
C ARG A 181 19.12 -8.48 -17.29
N PHE A 182 19.08 -9.06 -16.09
CA PHE A 182 17.88 -9.20 -15.28
C PHE A 182 17.90 -8.14 -14.19
N ARG A 183 16.80 -7.42 -14.02
CA ARG A 183 16.65 -6.43 -12.94
C ARG A 183 15.60 -6.91 -11.96
N ILE A 184 16.01 -7.05 -10.72
CA ILE A 184 15.23 -7.71 -9.68
C ILE A 184 15.09 -6.77 -8.49
N TRP A 185 13.87 -6.57 -8.02
CA TRP A 185 13.60 -5.89 -6.76
C TRP A 185 13.29 -6.92 -5.69
N THR A 186 14.10 -6.98 -4.64
CA THR A 186 13.95 -7.96 -3.56
C THR A 186 14.12 -7.26 -2.22
N PRO A 187 13.49 -7.75 -1.12
CA PRO A 187 13.77 -7.25 0.22
C PRO A 187 15.27 -7.30 0.50
N ALA A 188 15.80 -6.26 1.15
CA ALA A 188 17.25 -6.13 1.35
C ALA A 188 17.89 -7.33 2.07
N GLY A 189 17.12 -8.03 2.92
CA GLY A 189 17.56 -9.24 3.62
C GLY A 189 17.74 -10.47 2.73
N ASP A 190 17.16 -10.48 1.52
CA ASP A 190 17.18 -11.63 0.61
C ASP A 190 18.22 -11.51 -0.52
N ILE A 191 18.90 -10.36 -0.66
CA ILE A 191 19.87 -10.10 -1.74
C ILE A 191 20.97 -11.17 -1.79
N GLU A 192 21.59 -11.47 -0.65
CA GLU A 192 22.72 -12.42 -0.62
C GLU A 192 22.28 -13.85 -0.94
N ARG A 193 21.06 -14.23 -0.50
CA ARG A 193 20.47 -15.53 -0.88
C ARG A 193 20.20 -15.59 -2.38
N LEU A 194 19.67 -14.51 -2.96
CA LEU A 194 19.41 -14.42 -4.41
C LEU A 194 20.71 -14.51 -5.22
N LYS A 195 21.76 -13.77 -4.82
CA LYS A 195 23.09 -13.84 -5.46
C LYS A 195 23.67 -15.25 -5.40
N ALA A 196 23.64 -15.91 -4.23
CA ALA A 196 24.17 -17.26 -4.07
C ALA A 196 23.53 -18.26 -5.03
N ASN A 197 22.20 -18.21 -5.18
CA ASN A 197 21.46 -19.05 -6.12
C ASN A 197 21.92 -18.89 -7.58
N ILE A 198 22.33 -17.68 -7.97
CA ILE A 198 22.75 -17.35 -9.33
C ILE A 198 24.24 -17.68 -9.54
N ILE A 199 25.08 -17.45 -8.52
CA ILE A 199 26.51 -17.79 -8.54
C ILE A 199 26.69 -19.30 -8.78
N ASP A 200 25.96 -20.14 -8.04
CA ASP A 200 26.03 -21.60 -8.15
C ASP A 200 25.67 -22.08 -9.57
N LEU A 201 24.69 -21.45 -10.21
CA LEU A 201 24.22 -21.82 -11.55
C LEU A 201 25.16 -21.37 -12.68
N THR A 202 25.81 -20.23 -12.48
CA THR A 202 26.67 -19.61 -13.48
C THR A 202 28.15 -19.94 -13.29
N ALA A 203 28.49 -20.75 -12.29
CA ALA A 203 29.87 -20.98 -11.86
C ALA A 203 30.64 -19.65 -11.70
N SER A 204 30.00 -18.70 -10.99
CA SER A 204 30.53 -17.35 -10.72
C SER A 204 30.74 -16.45 -11.93
N ARG A 205 30.14 -16.76 -13.10
CA ARG A 205 30.21 -15.90 -14.29
C ARG A 205 29.23 -14.72 -14.26
N ALA A 206 28.21 -14.74 -13.40
CA ALA A 206 27.28 -13.62 -13.27
C ALA A 206 27.95 -12.39 -12.66
N VAL A 207 27.65 -11.22 -13.21
CA VAL A 207 28.06 -9.92 -12.67
C VAL A 207 26.86 -9.27 -11.98
N PHE A 208 27.08 -8.77 -10.77
CA PHE A 208 26.03 -8.16 -9.94
C PHE A 208 26.29 -6.67 -9.75
N ALA A 209 25.23 -5.86 -9.84
CA ALA A 209 25.25 -4.47 -9.42
C ALA A 209 24.04 -4.19 -8.53
N GLU A 210 24.27 -3.60 -7.35
CA GLU A 210 23.19 -3.21 -6.46
C GLU A 210 22.84 -1.73 -6.65
N GLY A 211 21.57 -1.47 -6.88
CA GLY A 211 21.03 -0.14 -7.11
C GLY A 211 20.42 0.49 -5.87
N GLU A 212 19.50 1.42 -6.14
CA GLU A 212 18.72 2.17 -5.17
C GLU A 212 17.73 1.30 -4.39
N PHE A 213 17.20 1.91 -3.32
CA PHE A 213 16.11 1.35 -2.54
C PHE A 213 14.76 1.97 -2.94
N ALA A 214 13.71 1.16 -2.90
CA ALA A 214 12.34 1.61 -3.07
C ALA A 214 11.38 0.61 -2.40
N TYR A 215 10.22 1.11 -1.97
CA TYR A 215 9.12 0.23 -1.60
C TYR A 215 8.48 -0.38 -2.87
N ARG A 216 8.30 -1.70 -2.87
CA ARG A 216 7.64 -2.46 -3.94
C ARG A 216 6.52 -3.31 -3.37
N ALA A 217 5.44 -3.45 -4.14
CA ALA A 217 4.39 -4.40 -3.82
C ALA A 217 4.85 -5.79 -4.27
N LEU A 218 5.10 -6.70 -3.32
CA LEU A 218 5.59 -8.06 -3.58
C LEU A 218 4.65 -9.12 -3.02
#